data_AF-J7QA87-F1
#
_entry.id   AF-J7QA87-F1
#
_cell.length_a   1.000
_cell.length_b   1.000
_cell.length_c   1.000
_cell.angle_alpha   90.00
_cell.angle_beta   90.00
_cell.angle_gamma   90.00
#
_symmetry.space_group_name_H-M   'P 1'
#
loop_
_entity.id
_entity.type
_entity.pdbx_description
1 polymer ?
#
loop_
_entity_poly.entity_id
_entity_poly.type
_entity_poly.pdbx_seq_one_letter_code
_entity_poly.pdbx_strand_id
1 'polypeptide(L)'
;MPKGFSSVVEGEQPRVLRMIRRSEIDLAIWRRELPAALSSWLDAWPVGEWPNLRDVLTPAEIARTLRRHFDGAGIEHCDGRAMLIDDVTQLATLYAHALRLTHVQLRLEGYFTRTNERVPSTVSEPPASAAPYEGASISAP
;
A
#
# COMPACT_ATOMS: atom_id res chain seq x y z
N MET A 1 1.46 31.65 -10.21
CA MET A 1 2.51 30.62 -10.41
C MET A 1 1.88 29.45 -11.13
N PRO A 2 2.37 29.00 -12.31
CA PRO A 2 1.77 27.85 -12.97
C PRO A 2 2.16 26.58 -12.18
N LYS A 3 1.16 25.74 -11.89
CA LYS A 3 1.32 24.44 -11.23
C LYS A 3 2.22 23.57 -12.09
N GLY A 4 3.38 23.18 -11.57
CA GLY A 4 4.35 22.33 -12.27
C GLY A 4 3.70 21.01 -12.70
N PHE A 5 3.98 20.59 -13.93
CA PHE A 5 3.54 19.29 -14.43
C PHE A 5 4.18 18.20 -13.56
N SER A 6 3.34 17.40 -12.90
CA SER A 6 3.80 16.21 -12.17
C SER A 6 4.38 15.23 -13.18
N SER A 7 5.69 15.01 -13.18
CA SER A 7 6.28 13.99 -14.04
C SER A 7 6.27 12.65 -13.30
N VAL A 8 5.37 11.77 -13.75
CA VAL A 8 5.28 10.38 -13.30
C VAL A 8 5.98 9.50 -14.32
N VAL A 9 6.87 8.62 -13.84
CA VAL A 9 7.50 7.59 -14.67
C VAL A 9 7.17 6.21 -14.13
N GLU A 10 6.79 5.32 -15.04
CA GLU A 10 6.45 3.94 -14.72
C GLU A 10 7.33 2.98 -15.52
N GLY A 11 7.58 1.79 -14.97
CA GLY A 11 8.30 0.76 -15.68
C GLY A 11 8.24 -0.60 -15.01
N GLU A 12 8.49 -1.64 -15.80
CA GLU A 12 8.48 -3.05 -15.37
C GLU A 12 9.78 -3.47 -14.66
N GLN A 13 10.83 -2.65 -14.74
CA GLN A 13 12.14 -2.96 -14.19
C GLN A 13 12.46 -2.09 -12.97
N PRO A 14 13.10 -2.63 -11.92
CA PRO A 14 13.43 -1.88 -10.70
C PRO A 14 14.25 -0.61 -10.93
N ARG A 15 15.00 -0.55 -12.03
CA ARG A 15 15.82 0.61 -12.42
C ARG A 15 15.01 1.90 -12.56
N VAL A 16 13.70 1.82 -12.82
CA VAL A 16 12.81 2.99 -12.90
C VAL A 16 12.82 3.79 -11.59
N LEU A 17 12.98 3.14 -10.44
CA LEU A 17 13.01 3.81 -9.13
C LEU A 17 14.16 4.81 -9.00
N ARG A 18 15.23 4.68 -9.79
CA ARG A 18 16.36 5.64 -9.78
C ARG A 18 15.99 6.97 -10.44
N MET A 19 14.92 7.02 -11.22
CA MET A 19 14.47 8.24 -11.89
C MET A 19 13.98 9.30 -10.91
N ILE A 20 13.55 8.91 -9.70
CA ILE A 20 13.17 9.83 -8.63
C ILE A 20 14.29 10.79 -8.19
N ARG A 21 15.54 10.51 -8.58
CA ARG A 21 16.68 11.40 -8.31
C ARG A 21 16.74 12.61 -9.25
N ARG A 22 15.99 12.57 -10.34
CA ARG A 22 15.96 13.65 -11.33
C ARG A 22 14.96 14.70 -10.84
N SER A 23 15.35 15.97 -10.87
CA SER A 23 14.56 17.08 -10.31
C SER A 23 13.21 17.29 -11.00
N GLU A 24 13.07 16.80 -12.23
CA GLU A 24 11.84 16.85 -13.00
C GLU A 24 10.86 15.72 -12.68
N ILE A 25 11.27 14.69 -11.93
CA ILE A 25 10.45 13.51 -11.62
C ILE A 25 9.88 13.61 -10.21
N ASP A 26 8.55 13.66 -10.12
CA ASP A 26 7.83 13.70 -8.85
C ASP A 26 7.51 12.29 -8.33
N LEU A 27 7.36 11.32 -9.22
CA LEU A 27 7.00 9.95 -8.87
C LEU A 27 7.62 8.93 -9.82
N ALA A 28 8.25 7.90 -9.24
CA ALA A 28 8.74 6.73 -9.96
C ALA A 28 8.03 5.46 -9.47
N ILE A 29 7.28 4.81 -10.35
CA ILE A 29 6.51 3.60 -10.06
C ILE A 29 7.18 2.41 -10.73
N TRP A 30 7.46 1.38 -9.94
CA TRP A 30 7.84 0.07 -10.46
C TRP A 30 6.61 -0.85 -10.44
N ARG A 31 6.16 -1.25 -11.63
CA ARG A 31 5.17 -2.31 -11.81
C ARG A 31 5.87 -3.65 -11.55
N ARG A 32 5.66 -4.21 -10.36
CA ARG A 32 6.24 -5.48 -9.92
C ARG A 32 5.16 -6.55 -9.87
N GLU A 33 5.46 -7.72 -10.39
CA GLU A 33 4.70 -8.94 -10.16
C GLU A 33 5.41 -9.80 -9.10
N LEU A 34 4.65 -10.36 -8.15
CA LEU A 34 5.21 -11.31 -7.19
C LEU A 34 5.37 -12.67 -7.88
N PRO A 35 6.43 -13.44 -7.55
CA PRO A 35 6.53 -14.83 -7.96
C PRO A 35 5.28 -15.61 -7.53
N ALA A 36 4.71 -16.43 -8.43
CA ALA A 36 3.46 -17.14 -8.18
C ALA A 36 3.51 -17.98 -6.89
N ALA A 37 4.63 -18.66 -6.63
CA ALA A 37 4.82 -19.45 -5.41
C ALA A 37 4.76 -18.60 -4.13
N LEU A 38 5.35 -17.40 -4.15
CA LEU A 38 5.27 -16.47 -3.02
C LEU A 38 3.85 -15.93 -2.84
N SER A 39 3.17 -15.58 -3.93
CA SER A 39 1.77 -15.13 -3.87
C SER A 39 0.88 -16.21 -3.27
N SER A 40 0.93 -17.44 -3.80
CA SER A 40 0.09 -18.54 -3.31
C SER A 40 0.37 -18.88 -1.85
N TRP A 41 1.61 -18.76 -1.40
CA TRP A 41 1.97 -18.98 -0.01
C TRP A 41 1.43 -17.86 0.92
N LEU A 42 1.51 -16.60 0.49
CA LEU A 42 0.91 -15.47 1.21
C LEU A 42 -0.62 -15.59 1.28
N ASP A 43 -1.26 -16.04 0.20
CA ASP A 43 -2.72 -16.24 0.13
C ASP A 43 -3.21 -17.37 1.05
N ALA A 44 -2.35 -18.36 1.32
CA ALA A 44 -2.65 -19.46 2.23
C ALA A 44 -2.41 -19.12 3.71
N TRP A 45 -1.85 -17.93 4.01
CA TRP A 45 -1.50 -17.55 5.37
C TRP A 45 -2.76 -17.30 6.24
N PRO A 46 -2.82 -17.84 7.47
CA PRO A 46 -3.99 -17.64 8.35
C PRO A 46 -4.25 -16.17 8.67
N VAL A 47 -5.49 -15.73 8.46
CA VAL A 47 -5.90 -14.34 8.73
C VAL A 47 -5.71 -14.02 10.21
N GLY A 48 -4.93 -12.97 10.50
CA GLY A 48 -4.66 -12.51 11.87
C GLY A 48 -3.39 -13.07 12.51
N GLU A 49 -2.69 -14.01 11.85
CA GLU A 49 -1.43 -14.57 12.35
C GLU A 49 -0.20 -13.90 11.73
N TRP A 50 -0.36 -12.70 11.17
CA TRP A 50 0.75 -12.01 10.53
C TRP A 50 1.68 -11.37 11.56
N PRO A 51 2.98 -11.67 11.52
CA PRO A 51 3.94 -11.08 12.44
C PRO A 51 4.03 -9.57 12.20
N ASN A 52 3.98 -8.79 13.29
CA ASN A 52 4.18 -7.35 13.22
C ASN A 52 5.63 -7.00 13.52
N LEU A 53 6.31 -6.39 12.55
CA LEU A 53 7.67 -5.90 12.69
C LEU A 53 7.72 -4.43 12.33
N ARG A 54 8.38 -3.64 13.17
CA ARG A 54 8.73 -2.26 12.85
C ARG A 54 10.13 -1.93 13.38
N ASP A 55 11.10 -1.93 12.48
CA ASP A 55 12.52 -1.69 12.83
C ASP A 55 13.20 -0.76 11.83
N VAL A 56 14.25 -0.09 12.29
CA VAL A 56 15.19 0.66 11.42
C VAL A 56 16.45 -0.18 11.27
N LEU A 57 16.76 -0.59 10.05
CA LEU A 57 17.80 -1.57 9.75
C LEU A 57 18.67 -1.09 8.58
N THR A 58 19.93 -1.50 8.56
CA THR A 58 20.71 -1.48 7.32
C THR A 58 20.24 -2.60 6.38
N PRO A 59 20.38 -2.48 5.04
CA PRO A 59 20.01 -3.55 4.12
C PRO A 59 20.64 -4.92 4.43
N ALA A 60 21.87 -4.91 4.96
CA ALA A 60 22.59 -6.13 5.35
C ALA A 60 21.98 -6.84 6.58
N GLU A 61 21.21 -6.13 7.41
CA GLU A 61 20.63 -6.69 8.63
C GLU A 61 19.25 -7.31 8.41
N ILE A 62 18.55 -6.92 7.34
CA ILE A 62 17.15 -7.27 7.10
C ILE A 62 16.90 -8.76 7.13
N ALA A 63 17.64 -9.52 6.32
CA ALA A 63 17.45 -10.97 6.23
C ALA A 63 17.66 -11.67 7.59
N ARG A 64 18.66 -11.23 8.35
CA ARG A 64 18.96 -11.76 9.69
C ARG A 64 17.86 -11.39 10.69
N THR A 65 17.37 -10.15 10.66
CA THR A 65 16.32 -9.68 11.56
C THR A 65 14.99 -10.37 11.25
N LEU A 66 14.60 -10.50 9.98
CA LEU A 66 13.38 -11.22 9.60
C LEU A 66 13.42 -12.68 10.02
N ARG A 67 14.56 -13.38 9.84
CA ARG A 67 14.72 -14.76 10.32
C ARG A 67 14.45 -14.87 11.82
N ARG A 68 15.13 -14.05 12.64
CA ARG A 68 14.93 -14.06 14.09
C ARG A 68 13.49 -13.71 14.49
N HIS A 69 12.88 -12.77 13.77
CA HIS A 69 11.51 -12.36 14.06
C HIS A 69 10.53 -13.49 13.77
N PHE A 70 10.68 -14.17 12.63
CA PHE A 70 9.87 -15.34 12.29
C PHE A 70 10.13 -16.53 13.22
N ASP A 71 11.36 -16.73 13.67
CA ASP A 71 11.67 -17.74 14.71
C ASP A 71 10.95 -17.42 16.02
N GLY A 72 10.99 -16.16 16.47
CA GLY A 72 10.30 -15.72 17.67
C GLY A 72 8.78 -15.79 17.57
N ALA A 73 8.23 -15.68 16.35
CA ALA A 73 6.80 -15.82 16.07
C ALA A 73 6.36 -17.29 15.85
N GLY A 74 7.29 -18.26 15.88
CA GLY A 74 6.97 -19.67 15.67
C GLY A 74 6.61 -20.03 14.22
N ILE A 75 6.99 -19.20 13.25
CA ILE A 75 6.72 -19.45 11.83
C ILE A 75 7.67 -20.51 11.29
N GLU A 76 7.10 -21.55 10.67
CA GLU A 76 7.86 -22.68 10.12
C GLU A 76 8.93 -22.25 9.09
N HIS A 77 10.05 -22.97 9.10
CA HIS A 77 11.12 -22.81 8.13
C HIS A 77 10.72 -23.50 6.82
N CYS A 78 9.95 -22.79 6.00
CA CYS A 78 9.49 -23.27 4.70
C CYS A 78 9.99 -22.39 3.54
N ASP A 79 9.86 -22.87 2.31
CA ASP A 79 10.31 -22.16 1.11
C ASP A 79 9.62 -20.80 0.96
N GLY A 80 8.33 -20.70 1.29
CA GLY A 80 7.60 -19.43 1.22
C GLY A 80 8.16 -18.37 2.18
N ARG A 81 8.55 -18.79 3.39
CA ARG A 81 9.24 -17.93 4.37
C ARG A 81 10.58 -17.45 3.81
N ALA A 82 11.36 -18.34 3.19
CA ALA A 82 12.63 -17.99 2.57
C ALA A 82 12.44 -17.00 1.41
N MET A 83 11.47 -17.26 0.52
CA MET A 83 11.13 -16.37 -0.60
C MET A 83 10.71 -14.98 -0.13
N LEU A 84 9.90 -14.88 0.93
CA LEU A 84 9.50 -13.59 1.49
C LEU A 84 10.70 -12.81 2.04
N ILE A 85 11.59 -13.50 2.78
CA ILE A 85 12.80 -12.87 3.32
C ILE A 85 13.68 -12.32 2.19
N ASP A 86 13.86 -13.09 1.13
CA ASP A 86 14.68 -12.70 -0.01
C ASP A 86 14.05 -11.54 -0.80
N ASP A 87 12.74 -11.58 -1.07
CA ASP A 87 12.01 -10.48 -1.75
C ASP A 87 12.11 -9.18 -0.94
N VAL A 88 11.78 -9.21 0.36
CA VAL A 88 11.85 -8.02 1.22
C VAL A 88 13.28 -7.47 1.32
N THR A 89 14.28 -8.35 1.43
CA THR A 89 15.70 -7.93 1.46
C THR A 89 16.11 -7.26 0.16
N GLN A 90 15.69 -7.82 -0.99
CA GLN A 90 15.96 -7.25 -2.30
C GLN A 90 15.27 -5.89 -2.48
N LEU A 91 13.98 -5.78 -2.13
CA LEU A 91 13.22 -4.52 -2.21
C LEU A 91 13.86 -3.42 -1.37
N ALA A 92 14.20 -3.73 -0.12
CA ALA A 92 14.82 -2.77 0.78
C ALA A 92 16.21 -2.35 0.29
N THR A 93 17.00 -3.27 -0.28
CA THR A 93 18.30 -2.96 -0.89
C THR A 93 18.13 -2.04 -2.10
N LEU A 94 17.17 -2.33 -2.97
CA LEU A 94 16.85 -1.51 -4.13
C LEU A 94 16.38 -0.10 -3.73
N TYR A 95 15.53 -0.01 -2.71
CA TYR A 95 15.04 1.26 -2.17
C TYR A 95 16.18 2.08 -1.55
N ALA A 96 16.97 1.47 -0.67
CA ALA A 96 18.12 2.11 -0.05
C ALA A 96 19.11 2.60 -1.11
N HIS A 97 19.39 1.77 -2.11
CA HIS A 97 20.24 2.16 -3.23
C HIS A 97 19.59 3.32 -4.02
N ALA A 98 18.33 3.22 -4.43
CA ALA A 98 17.63 4.25 -5.21
C ALA A 98 17.67 5.62 -4.52
N LEU A 99 17.54 5.68 -3.20
CA LEU A 99 17.53 6.92 -2.43
C LEU A 99 18.87 7.28 -1.75
N ARG A 100 19.91 6.45 -1.93
CA ARG A 100 21.23 6.61 -1.26
C ARG A 100 21.13 6.62 0.28
N LEU A 101 20.29 5.75 0.82
CA LEU A 101 20.09 5.60 2.26
C LEU A 101 21.02 4.54 2.82
N THR A 102 21.47 4.74 4.06
CA THR A 102 22.23 3.73 4.82
C THR A 102 21.32 2.84 5.65
N HIS A 103 20.15 3.35 6.05
CA HIS A 103 19.14 2.66 6.84
C HIS A 103 17.77 2.79 6.19
N VAL A 104 16.93 1.79 6.41
CA VAL A 104 15.53 1.78 5.98
C VAL A 104 14.66 1.41 7.17
N GLN A 105 13.47 2.00 7.24
CA GLN A 105 12.45 1.50 8.16
C GLN A 105 11.72 0.35 7.48
N LEU A 106 11.85 -0.85 8.05
CA LEU A 106 11.08 -2.01 7.64
C LEU A 106 9.82 -2.08 8.49
N ARG A 107 8.65 -2.08 7.83
CA ARG A 107 7.36 -2.32 8.46
C ARG A 107 6.71 -3.54 7.82
N LEU A 108 6.42 -4.53 8.64
CA LEU A 108 5.75 -5.78 8.28
C LEU A 108 4.45 -5.82 9.08
N GLU A 109 3.30 -5.78 8.41
CA GLU A 109 1.99 -5.83 9.06
C GLU A 109 0.98 -6.56 8.18
N GLY A 110 0.12 -7.36 8.82
CA GLY A 110 -1.04 -7.91 8.15
C GLY A 110 -2.15 -6.86 8.11
N TYR A 111 -2.65 -6.54 6.93
CA TYR A 111 -3.87 -5.74 6.81
C TYR A 111 -5.07 -6.69 6.79
N PHE A 112 -5.87 -6.68 7.85
CA PHE A 112 -7.23 -7.21 7.78
C PHE A 112 -8.09 -6.12 7.17
N THR A 113 -8.51 -6.29 5.91
CA THR A 113 -9.62 -5.49 5.41
C THR A 113 -10.86 -5.95 6.17
N ARG A 114 -11.30 -5.16 7.16
CA ARG A 114 -12.68 -5.27 7.64
C ARG A 114 -13.52 -4.93 6.42
N THR A 115 -14.16 -5.94 5.81
CA THR A 115 -15.15 -5.74 4.76
C THR A 115 -16.03 -4.60 5.24
N ASN A 116 -15.97 -3.45 4.57
CA ASN A 116 -16.97 -2.43 4.85
C ASN A 116 -18.30 -3.10 4.52
N GLU A 117 -19.18 -3.16 5.50
CA GLU A 117 -20.56 -3.49 5.23
C GLU A 117 -21.02 -2.37 4.31
N ARG A 118 -21.34 -2.73 3.06
CA ARG A 118 -21.87 -1.82 2.07
C ARG A 118 -23.10 -1.18 2.70
N VAL A 119 -22.99 0.06 3.20
CA VAL A 119 -24.15 0.84 3.62
C VAL A 119 -25.07 0.85 2.39
N PRO A 120 -26.27 0.25 2.44
CA PRO A 120 -27.17 0.34 1.31
C PRO A 120 -27.49 1.83 1.15
N SER A 121 -27.11 2.40 0.01
CA SER A 121 -27.52 3.73 -0.39
C SER A 121 -29.03 3.73 -0.56
N THR A 122 -29.79 3.90 0.53
CA THR A 122 -31.16 4.40 0.46
C THR A 122 -31.05 5.89 0.19
N VAL A 123 -30.79 6.24 -1.06
CA VAL A 123 -31.17 7.56 -1.58
C VAL A 123 -32.70 7.54 -1.63
N SER A 124 -33.32 8.12 -0.61
CA SER A 124 -34.73 8.49 -0.67
C SER A 124 -34.83 9.68 -1.61
N GLU A 125 -35.16 9.41 -2.86
CA GLU A 125 -35.47 10.41 -3.88
C GLU A 125 -36.77 11.15 -3.46
N PRO A 126 -36.79 12.49 -3.35
CA PRO A 126 -38.05 13.22 -3.18
C PRO A 126 -38.73 13.36 -4.56
N PRO A 127 -40.06 13.15 -4.70
CA PRO A 127 -40.71 13.37 -5.97
C PRO A 127 -40.76 14.87 -6.28
N ALA A 128 -40.06 15.26 -7.35
CA ALA A 128 -40.27 16.54 -8.01
C ALA A 128 -41.46 16.42 -8.98
N SER A 129 -42.56 17.10 -8.69
CA SER A 129 -43.45 17.61 -9.75
C SER A 129 -44.13 18.89 -9.29
N ALA A 130 -43.80 19.97 -9.99
CA ALA A 130 -44.49 21.26 -10.05
C ALA A 130 -45.96 21.06 -10.52
N ALA A 131 -46.94 21.96 -10.37
CA ALA A 131 -47.02 23.42 -10.18
C ALA A 131 -48.47 23.76 -9.70
N PRO A 132 -48.97 25.02 -9.66
CA PRO A 132 -48.32 26.32 -9.83
C PRO A 132 -48.58 27.34 -8.70
N TYR A 133 -47.82 28.43 -8.73
CA TYR A 133 -48.09 29.65 -7.96
C TYR A 133 -49.40 30.30 -8.41
N GLU A 134 -50.33 30.49 -7.49
CA GLU A 134 -51.42 31.47 -7.60
C GLU A 134 -51.64 32.16 -6.26
N GLY A 135 -51.79 33.49 -6.31
CA GLY A 135 -52.75 34.20 -5.48
C GLY A 135 -52.32 34.62 -4.08
N ALA A 136 -51.94 35.89 -3.96
CA ALA A 136 -51.86 36.65 -2.73
C ALA A 136 -53.14 36.59 -1.88
N SER A 137 -53.01 36.66 -0.54
CA SER A 137 -53.49 37.80 0.28
C SER A 137 -53.42 37.53 1.80
N ILE A 138 -52.58 38.33 2.47
CA ILE A 138 -52.83 39.10 3.70
C ILE A 138 -53.94 38.61 4.65
N SER A 139 -53.62 38.27 5.90
CA SER A 139 -53.81 39.16 7.07
C SER A 139 -53.63 38.41 8.41
N ALA A 140 -52.85 39.00 9.31
CA ALA A 140 -52.89 38.78 10.77
C ALA A 140 -54.13 39.54 11.35
N PRO A 141 -54.47 39.48 12.66
CA PRO A 141 -53.59 39.43 13.84
C PRO A 141 -53.54 38.09 14.60
#